data_AF-A0A4D4MRW4-F1
#
_entry.id   AF-A0A4D4MRW4-F1
#
_cell.length_a   1.000
_cell.length_b   1.000
_cell.length_c   1.000
_cell.angle_alpha   90.00
_cell.angle_beta   90.00
_cell.angle_gamma   90.00
#
_symmetry.space_group_name_H-M   'P 1'
#
loop_
_entity.id
_entity.type
_entity.pdbx_description
1 polymer ?
#
loop_
_entity_poly.entity_id
_entity_poly.type
_entity_poly.pdbx_seq_one_letter_code
_entity_poly.pdbx_strand_id
1 'polypeptide(L)'
;MGVLAECVRTTPGAVRSAHPQTSLAGLGPRAAELLSHHDPTCHLGERSPLARLYAAGAQVLLLRVGFEVCSALHLAEYRMTPVPPTRTYRCVVEERGNWTSYEDLALNDGDFASIGALLPRDLLSERAFSGKTAVLFAMRDVVDAATVRMSGYRYEMT
;
A
#
# COMPACT_ATOMS: atom_id res chain seq x y z
N MET A 1 9.60 -6.49 2.32
CA MET A 1 10.53 -5.36 2.05
C MET A 1 11.90 -5.89 1.64
N GLY A 2 12.74 -5.07 1.00
CA GLY A 2 14.09 -5.44 0.57
C GLY A 2 15.10 -4.30 0.70
N VAL A 3 16.33 -4.50 0.22
CA VAL A 3 17.48 -3.60 0.42
C VAL A 3 17.20 -2.13 0.04
N LEU A 4 16.46 -1.90 -1.05
CA LEU A 4 16.13 -0.53 -1.48
C LEU A 4 15.36 0.24 -0.41
N ALA A 5 14.36 -0.37 0.21
CA ALA A 5 13.55 0.30 1.22
C ALA A 5 14.34 0.58 2.50
N GLU A 6 15.26 -0.32 2.88
CA GLU A 6 16.13 -0.08 4.03
C GLU A 6 17.13 1.03 3.76
N CYS A 7 17.69 1.08 2.55
CA CYS A 7 18.54 2.18 2.09
C CYS A 7 17.82 3.52 2.17
N VAL A 8 16.60 3.61 1.62
CA VAL A 8 15.76 4.82 1.72
C VAL A 8 15.51 5.19 3.18
N ARG A 9 15.08 4.25 4.02
CA ARG A 9 14.75 4.51 5.44
C ARG A 9 15.94 5.03 6.26
N THR A 10 17.15 4.62 5.91
CA THR A 10 18.38 4.97 6.63
C THR A 10 19.17 6.11 5.99
N THR A 11 18.71 6.63 4.85
CA THR A 11 19.33 7.79 4.19
C THR A 11 19.16 9.06 5.05
N PRO A 12 20.22 9.88 5.24
CA PRO A 12 20.10 11.15 5.94
C PRO A 12 18.97 12.03 5.37
N GLY A 13 18.08 12.51 6.25
CA GLY A 13 16.92 13.31 5.87
C GLY A 13 15.67 12.51 5.49
N ALA A 14 15.72 11.17 5.51
CA ALA A 14 14.52 10.35 5.34
C ALA A 14 13.57 10.49 6.55
N VAL A 15 12.27 10.43 6.27
CA VAL A 15 11.19 10.42 7.24
C VAL A 15 10.53 9.06 7.24
N ARG A 16 10.13 8.55 8.42
CA ARG A 16 9.35 7.33 8.56
C ARG A 16 8.04 7.62 9.28
N SER A 17 6.93 7.14 8.73
CA SER A 17 5.62 7.24 9.40
C SER A 17 5.57 6.36 10.65
N ALA A 18 4.80 6.75 11.66
CA ALA A 18 4.86 6.16 13.00
C ALA A 18 4.17 4.79 13.19
N HIS A 19 3.41 4.27 12.21
CA HIS A 19 2.66 3.03 12.43
C HIS A 19 3.59 1.83 12.68
N PRO A 20 3.36 1.03 13.74
CA PRO A 20 4.31 0.02 14.22
C PRO A 20 4.49 -1.16 13.27
N GLN A 21 3.50 -1.47 12.42
CA GLN A 21 3.53 -2.67 11.55
C GLN A 21 3.64 -2.36 10.05
N THR A 22 3.13 -1.20 9.60
CA THR A 22 2.96 -0.86 8.18
C THR A 22 3.56 0.51 7.83
N SER A 23 4.56 0.95 8.60
CA SER A 23 5.23 2.23 8.36
C SER A 23 5.74 2.35 6.92
N LEU A 24 5.61 3.54 6.33
CA LEU A 24 6.31 3.92 5.11
C LEU A 24 7.51 4.81 5.45
N ALA A 25 8.54 4.77 4.59
CA ALA A 25 9.66 5.69 4.61
C ALA A 25 9.66 6.55 3.33
N GLY A 26 10.09 7.81 3.44
CA GLY A 26 10.07 8.76 2.35
C GLY A 26 11.26 9.71 2.43
N LEU A 27 11.70 10.16 1.27
CA LEU A 27 12.80 11.10 1.11
C LEU A 27 12.36 12.19 0.13
N GLY A 28 12.71 13.44 0.42
CA GLY A 28 12.39 14.59 -0.42
C GLY A 28 11.46 15.61 0.26
N PRO A 29 11.12 16.69 -0.45
CA PRO A 29 10.55 17.90 0.15
C PRO A 29 9.18 17.70 0.79
N ARG A 30 8.39 16.74 0.30
CA ARG A 30 7.04 16.45 0.81
C ARG A 30 6.99 15.21 1.72
N ALA A 31 8.12 14.60 2.05
CA ALA A 31 8.14 13.36 2.84
C ALA A 31 7.49 13.55 4.22
N ALA A 32 7.82 14.63 4.93
CA ALA A 32 7.22 14.94 6.23
C ALA A 32 5.70 15.15 6.14
N GLU A 33 5.24 15.92 5.15
CA GLU A 33 3.82 16.17 4.88
C GLU A 33 3.06 14.85 4.62
N LEU A 34 3.52 14.07 3.63
CA LEU A 34 2.81 12.89 3.14
C LEU A 34 2.82 11.72 4.14
N LEU A 35 3.86 11.62 4.98
CA LEU A 35 4.02 10.52 5.94
C LEU A 35 3.62 10.88 7.38
N SER A 36 3.28 12.14 7.66
CA SER A 36 2.76 12.60 8.96
C SER A 36 1.47 11.88 9.34
N HIS A 37 1.13 11.80 10.64
CA HIS A 37 -0.18 11.28 11.09
C HIS A 37 -0.58 9.93 10.47
N HIS A 38 0.28 8.91 10.64
CA HIS A 38 -0.11 7.54 10.36
C HIS A 38 -0.78 6.97 11.60
N ASP A 39 -2.11 6.91 11.57
CA ASP A 39 -2.93 6.47 12.70
C ASP A 39 -2.54 5.06 13.14
N PRO A 40 -2.20 4.81 14.43
CA PRO A 40 -1.75 3.52 14.93
C PRO A 40 -2.81 2.40 14.81
N THR A 41 -4.07 2.74 14.55
CA THR A 41 -5.19 1.82 14.38
C THR A 41 -5.62 1.63 12.92
N CYS A 42 -4.88 2.20 11.97
CA CYS A 42 -5.14 2.08 10.55
C CYS A 42 -3.88 1.65 9.81
N HIS A 43 -3.86 0.42 9.30
CA HIS A 43 -2.75 -0.13 8.55
C HIS A 43 -2.48 0.68 7.30
N LEU A 44 -3.45 0.73 6.38
CA LEU A 44 -3.23 1.18 5.01
C LEU A 44 -4.47 1.85 4.38
N GLY A 45 -5.45 2.24 5.20
CA GLY A 45 -6.71 2.85 4.78
C GLY A 45 -6.68 4.38 4.76
N GLU A 46 -7.86 4.99 4.94
CA GLU A 46 -8.06 6.45 4.81
C GLU A 46 -7.26 7.31 5.79
N ARG A 47 -6.87 6.76 6.96
CA ARG A 47 -6.05 7.46 7.97
C ARG A 47 -4.55 7.12 7.86
N SER A 48 -4.14 6.53 6.74
CA SER A 48 -2.76 6.13 6.45
C SER A 48 -2.09 7.04 5.41
N PRO A 49 -0.75 6.97 5.26
CA PRO A 49 -0.04 7.62 4.17
C PRO A 49 -0.50 7.23 2.76
N LEU A 50 -1.09 6.03 2.56
CA LEU A 50 -1.55 5.64 1.23
C LEU A 50 -2.68 6.55 0.74
N ALA A 51 -3.61 6.92 1.61
CA ALA A 51 -4.70 7.83 1.25
C ALA A 51 -4.18 9.23 0.90
N ARG A 52 -3.16 9.72 1.61
CA ARG A 52 -2.49 10.99 1.28
C ARG A 52 -1.71 10.92 -0.03
N LEU A 53 -1.00 9.84 -0.30
CA LEU A 53 -0.29 9.62 -1.57
C LEU A 53 -1.29 9.55 -2.74
N TYR A 54 -2.40 8.83 -2.55
CA TYR A 54 -3.53 8.83 -3.48
C TYR A 54 -4.02 10.27 -3.72
N ALA A 55 -4.37 11.00 -2.67
CA ALA A 55 -4.86 12.38 -2.78
C ALA A 55 -3.83 13.34 -3.39
N ALA A 56 -2.53 13.09 -3.24
CA ALA A 56 -1.45 13.87 -3.84
C ALA A 56 -1.20 13.53 -5.32
N GLY A 57 -1.86 12.51 -5.88
CA GLY A 57 -1.65 12.08 -7.27
C GLY A 57 -0.31 11.37 -7.45
N ALA A 58 0.12 10.60 -6.45
CA ALA A 58 1.38 9.86 -6.50
C ALA A 58 1.41 8.88 -7.68
N GLN A 59 2.61 8.59 -8.17
CA GLN A 59 2.87 7.47 -9.06
C GLN A 59 3.46 6.31 -8.27
N VAL A 60 3.18 5.09 -8.72
CA VAL A 60 3.75 3.86 -8.16
C VAL A 60 4.61 3.21 -9.21
N LEU A 61 5.82 2.80 -8.80
CA LEU A 61 6.76 2.06 -9.63
C LEU A 61 6.94 0.66 -9.05
N LEU A 62 6.52 -0.35 -9.81
CA LEU A 62 6.86 -1.75 -9.56
C LEU A 62 8.16 -2.05 -10.30
N LEU A 63 9.28 -1.94 -9.59
CA LEU A 63 10.61 -2.14 -10.16
C LEU A 63 11.03 -3.61 -10.01
N ARG A 64 10.94 -4.38 -11.10
CA ARG A 64 11.34 -5.81 -11.15
C ARG A 64 10.50 -6.73 -10.24
N VAL A 65 9.30 -6.28 -9.87
CA VAL A 65 8.28 -6.99 -9.09
C VAL A 65 6.93 -6.83 -9.79
N GLY A 66 5.97 -7.70 -9.52
CA GLY A 66 4.61 -7.57 -10.02
C GLY A 66 3.66 -6.99 -8.97
N PHE A 67 2.36 -7.11 -9.25
CA PHE A 67 1.30 -6.58 -8.39
C PHE A 67 1.14 -7.34 -7.07
N GLU A 68 1.66 -8.56 -6.96
CA GLU A 68 1.63 -9.40 -5.75
C GLU A 68 2.25 -8.72 -4.50
N VAL A 69 3.02 -7.66 -4.68
CA VAL A 69 3.62 -6.87 -3.58
C VAL A 69 3.21 -5.39 -3.62
N CYS A 70 2.16 -5.03 -4.38
CA CYS A 70 1.74 -3.65 -4.55
C CYS A 70 0.88 -3.16 -3.37
N SER A 71 1.51 -2.56 -2.36
CA SER A 71 0.80 -2.08 -1.17
C SER A 71 -0.29 -1.05 -1.45
N ALA A 72 -0.23 -0.34 -2.58
CA ALA A 72 -1.29 0.59 -2.98
C ALA A 72 -2.66 -0.10 -3.14
N LEU A 73 -2.67 -1.39 -3.51
CA LEU A 73 -3.90 -2.16 -3.66
C LEU A 73 -4.62 -2.40 -2.33
N HIS A 74 -3.93 -2.32 -1.19
CA HIS A 74 -4.62 -2.35 0.11
C HIS A 74 -5.59 -1.19 0.26
N LEU A 75 -5.29 0.01 -0.27
CA LEU A 75 -6.24 1.13 -0.22
C LEU A 75 -7.53 0.81 -1.00
N ALA A 76 -7.44 -0.01 -2.06
CA ALA A 76 -8.61 -0.51 -2.77
C ALA A 76 -9.43 -1.48 -1.92
N GLU A 77 -8.79 -2.33 -1.08
CA GLU A 77 -9.50 -3.19 -0.13
C GLU A 77 -10.33 -2.38 0.89
N TYR A 78 -9.85 -1.21 1.32
CA TYR A 78 -10.64 -0.32 2.20
C TYR A 78 -11.84 0.33 1.49
N ARG A 79 -11.84 0.37 0.16
CA ARG A 79 -12.84 1.07 -0.65
C ARG A 79 -13.79 0.14 -1.40
N MET A 80 -13.46 -1.15 -1.46
CA MET A 80 -14.28 -2.13 -2.17
C MET A 80 -15.61 -2.39 -1.46
N THR A 81 -16.56 -2.93 -2.22
CA THR A 81 -17.89 -3.33 -1.73
C THR A 81 -18.17 -4.78 -2.16
N PRO A 82 -18.62 -5.67 -1.27
CA PRO A 82 -18.87 -5.44 0.16
C PRO A 82 -17.59 -5.16 0.95
N VAL A 83 -17.74 -4.46 2.09
CA VAL A 83 -16.61 -4.16 2.98
C VAL A 83 -16.04 -5.48 3.51
N PRO A 84 -14.72 -5.72 3.40
CA PRO A 84 -14.10 -6.93 3.92
C PRO A 84 -14.22 -7.05 5.45
N PRO A 85 -14.10 -8.27 6.00
CA PRO A 85 -14.12 -8.46 7.45
C PRO A 85 -12.94 -7.76 8.13
N THR A 86 -13.12 -7.41 9.40
CA THR A 86 -12.05 -6.91 10.26
C THR A 86 -11.40 -8.03 11.07
N ARG A 87 -10.20 -7.78 11.60
CA ARG A 87 -9.54 -8.63 12.59
C ARG A 87 -8.81 -7.80 13.64
N THR A 88 -8.57 -8.39 14.80
CA THR A 88 -7.72 -7.80 15.83
C THR A 88 -6.23 -7.98 15.50
N TYR A 89 -5.51 -6.88 15.45
CA TYR A 89 -4.05 -6.82 15.38
C TYR A 89 -3.47 -6.56 16.76
N ARG A 90 -2.25 -7.08 17.00
CA ARG A 90 -1.48 -6.83 18.22
C ARG A 90 -0.04 -6.51 17.86
N CYS A 91 0.51 -5.49 18.48
CA CYS A 91 1.90 -5.08 18.26
C CYS A 91 2.48 -4.46 19.53
N VAL A 92 3.80 -4.37 19.58
CA VAL A 92 4.52 -3.67 20.65
C VAL A 92 4.82 -2.26 20.19
N VAL A 93 4.49 -1.27 21.01
CA VAL A 93 4.79 0.14 20.77
C VAL A 93 5.74 0.65 21.84
N GLU A 94 6.65 1.55 21.47
CA GLU A 94 7.66 2.13 22.37
C GLU A 94 8.62 1.07 22.95
N GLU A 95 8.37 0.60 24.18
CA GLU A 95 9.24 -0.32 24.91
C GLU A 95 8.81 -1.79 24.77
N ARG A 96 9.79 -2.70 24.90
CA ARG A 96 9.52 -4.14 24.86
C ARG A 96 8.52 -4.53 25.95
N GLY A 97 7.45 -5.19 25.55
CA GLY A 97 6.40 -5.68 26.44
C GLY A 97 5.16 -4.80 26.50
N ASN A 98 5.21 -3.58 25.96
CA ASN A 98 4.04 -2.71 25.84
C ASN A 98 3.17 -3.11 24.64
N TRP A 99 2.39 -4.17 24.82
CA TRP A 99 1.46 -4.68 23.82
C TRP A 99 0.24 -3.76 23.70
N THR A 100 -0.03 -3.32 22.49
CA THR A 100 -1.27 -2.65 22.10
C THR A 100 -2.05 -3.49 21.10
N SER A 101 -3.36 -3.31 21.08
CA SER A 101 -4.26 -3.99 20.14
C SER A 101 -5.24 -3.02 19.51
N TYR A 102 -5.61 -3.29 18.27
CA TYR A 102 -6.60 -2.53 17.54
C TYR A 102 -7.29 -3.42 16.52
N GLU A 103 -8.48 -3.01 16.08
CA GLU A 103 -9.20 -3.68 15.01
C GLU A 103 -9.04 -2.91 13.71
N ASP A 104 -8.79 -3.63 12.65
CA ASP A 104 -8.72 -3.07 11.30
C ASP A 104 -9.07 -4.14 10.27
N LEU A 105 -9.18 -3.75 9.01
CA LEU A 105 -9.49 -4.61 7.88
C LEU A 105 -8.53 -5.82 7.83
N ALA A 106 -9.07 -7.01 7.60
CA ALA A 106 -8.29 -8.21 7.38
C ALA A 106 -7.67 -8.18 5.97
N LEU A 107 -6.53 -7.49 5.85
CA LEU A 107 -5.82 -7.32 4.59
C LEU A 107 -5.50 -8.67 3.92
N ASN A 108 -5.70 -8.74 2.61
CA ASN A 108 -5.42 -9.91 1.80
C ASN A 108 -4.71 -9.51 0.50
N ASP A 109 -3.43 -9.85 0.40
CA ASP A 109 -2.60 -9.66 -0.80
C ASP A 109 -2.49 -10.91 -1.69
N GLY A 110 -3.12 -12.03 -1.30
CA GLY A 110 -2.96 -13.33 -1.94
C GLY A 110 -3.44 -13.40 -3.39
N ASP A 111 -4.32 -12.50 -3.80
CA ASP A 111 -4.87 -12.40 -5.15
C ASP A 111 -4.41 -11.14 -5.91
N PHE A 112 -3.50 -10.35 -5.35
CA PHE A 112 -3.08 -9.09 -5.98
C PHE A 112 -2.46 -9.27 -7.36
N ALA A 113 -1.80 -10.40 -7.62
CA ALA A 113 -1.33 -10.76 -8.97
C ALA A 113 -2.51 -10.90 -9.96
N SER A 114 -3.58 -11.58 -9.53
CA SER A 114 -4.80 -11.78 -10.32
C SER A 114 -5.53 -10.45 -10.56
N ILE A 115 -5.68 -9.62 -9.52
CA ILE A 115 -6.25 -8.28 -9.64
C ILE A 115 -5.43 -7.42 -10.60
N GLY A 116 -4.10 -7.44 -10.48
CA GLY A 116 -3.19 -6.75 -11.39
C GLY A 116 -3.33 -7.20 -12.83
N ALA A 117 -3.64 -8.49 -13.06
CA ALA A 117 -3.88 -9.01 -14.40
C ALA A 117 -5.19 -8.50 -15.04
N LEU A 118 -6.18 -8.13 -14.21
CA LEU A 118 -7.50 -7.62 -14.61
C LEU A 118 -7.54 -6.09 -14.79
N LEU A 119 -6.45 -5.39 -14.46
CA LEU A 119 -6.36 -3.94 -14.65
C LEU A 119 -6.32 -3.58 -16.15
N PRO A 120 -7.00 -2.50 -16.57
CA PRO A 120 -6.89 -1.97 -17.92
C PRO A 120 -5.42 -1.60 -18.24
N ARG A 121 -4.94 -2.07 -19.40
CA ARG A 121 -3.51 -1.95 -19.77
C ARG A 121 -3.09 -0.54 -20.13
N ASP A 122 -4.04 0.30 -20.55
CA ASP A 122 -3.85 1.72 -20.83
C ASP A 122 -3.52 2.55 -19.57
N LEU A 123 -3.81 2.02 -18.37
CA LEU A 123 -3.39 2.63 -17.10
C LEU A 123 -1.91 2.37 -16.75
N LEU A 124 -1.26 1.44 -17.46
CA LEU A 124 0.06 0.91 -17.10
C LEU A 124 1.11 1.28 -18.15
N SER A 125 2.22 1.87 -17.72
CA SER A 125 3.41 2.03 -18.56
C SER A 125 4.43 0.96 -18.21
N GLU A 126 4.53 -0.07 -19.05
CA GLU A 126 5.47 -1.17 -18.89
C GLU A 126 6.75 -0.95 -19.72
N ARG A 127 7.92 -1.19 -19.13
CA ARG A 127 9.24 -1.12 -19.81
C ARG A 127 10.16 -2.21 -19.31
N ALA A 128 11.10 -2.65 -20.14
CA ALA A 128 12.18 -3.52 -19.71
C ALA A 128 13.25 -2.71 -18.94
N PHE A 129 13.68 -3.22 -17.79
CA PHE A 129 14.74 -2.67 -16.95
C PHE A 129 15.61 -3.81 -16.39
N SER A 130 16.88 -3.84 -16.79
CA SER A 130 17.85 -4.89 -16.39
C SER A 130 17.30 -6.32 -16.51
N GLY A 131 16.71 -6.62 -17.68
CA GLY A 131 16.19 -7.96 -18.00
C GLY A 131 14.88 -8.35 -17.30
N LYS A 132 14.21 -7.43 -16.60
CA LYS A 132 12.90 -7.64 -15.99
C LYS A 132 11.95 -6.48 -16.32
N THR A 133 10.65 -6.71 -16.21
CA THR A 133 9.66 -5.64 -16.41
C THR A 133 9.68 -4.66 -15.22
N ALA A 134 9.54 -3.38 -15.54
CA ALA A 134 9.18 -2.32 -14.62
C ALA A 134 7.84 -1.73 -15.07
N VAL A 135 6.95 -1.48 -14.11
CA VAL A 135 5.60 -0.94 -14.37
C VAL A 135 5.43 0.36 -13.60
N LEU A 136 5.09 1.43 -14.31
CA LEU A 136 4.77 2.74 -13.73
C LEU A 136 3.29 3.05 -13.98
N PHE A 137 2.60 3.55 -12.96
CA PHE A 137 1.20 3.97 -13.08
C PHE A 137 0.84 5.10 -12.10
N ALA A 138 -0.25 5.81 -12.40
CA ALA A 138 -0.86 6.75 -11.47
C ALA A 138 -1.59 5.97 -10.37
N MET A 139 -1.27 6.27 -9.11
CA MET A 139 -1.84 5.55 -7.97
C MET A 139 -3.36 5.65 -7.93
N ARG A 140 -3.92 6.81 -8.27
CA ARG A 140 -5.37 7.02 -8.22
C ARG A 140 -6.11 6.09 -9.16
N ASP A 141 -5.76 6.14 -10.44
CA ASP A 141 -6.43 5.38 -11.49
C ASP A 141 -6.38 3.88 -11.23
N VAL A 142 -5.23 3.37 -10.76
CA VAL A 142 -5.08 1.94 -10.44
C VAL A 142 -5.82 1.54 -9.17
N VAL A 143 -5.82 2.37 -8.11
CA VAL A 143 -6.61 2.09 -6.90
C VAL A 143 -8.10 2.08 -7.21
N ASP A 144 -8.58 3.02 -8.02
CA ASP A 144 -10.00 3.10 -8.40
C ASP A 144 -10.40 1.90 -9.27
N ALA A 145 -9.60 1.56 -10.28
CA ALA A 145 -9.84 0.38 -11.11
C ALA A 145 -9.78 -0.91 -10.27
N ALA A 146 -8.80 -1.05 -9.38
CA ALA A 146 -8.68 -2.20 -8.49
C ALA A 146 -9.87 -2.32 -7.55
N THR A 147 -10.39 -1.20 -7.04
CA THR A 147 -11.58 -1.18 -6.17
C THR A 147 -12.78 -1.82 -6.87
N VAL A 148 -13.03 -1.44 -8.12
CA VAL A 148 -14.11 -2.03 -8.94
C VAL A 148 -13.86 -3.51 -9.22
N ARG A 149 -12.63 -3.88 -9.58
CA ARG A 149 -12.26 -5.28 -9.87
C ARG A 149 -12.40 -6.18 -8.64
N MET A 150 -11.90 -5.76 -7.48
CA MET A 150 -12.00 -6.52 -6.23
C MET A 150 -13.46 -6.69 -5.81
N SER A 151 -14.27 -5.63 -5.94
CA SER A 151 -15.71 -5.67 -5.60
C SER A 151 -16.47 -6.74 -6.39
N GLY A 152 -16.16 -6.93 -7.67
CA GLY A 152 -16.75 -8.02 -8.47
C GLY A 152 -16.08 -9.37 -8.23
N TYR A 153 -14.76 -9.44 -8.39
CA TYR A 153 -13.98 -10.67 -8.35
C TYR A 153 -14.09 -11.41 -7.02
N ARG A 154 -13.92 -10.70 -5.90
CA ARG A 154 -13.94 -11.34 -4.58
C ARG A 154 -15.35 -11.69 -4.11
N TYR A 155 -16.37 -10.98 -4.60
CA TYR A 155 -17.76 -11.33 -4.35
C TYR A 155 -18.13 -12.68 -4.99
N GLU A 156 -17.60 -12.98 -6.17
CA GLU A 156 -17.82 -14.28 -6.83
C GLU A 156 -17.10 -15.46 -6.15
N MET A 157 -16.12 -15.18 -5.27
CA MET A 157 -15.35 -16.20 -4.54
C MET A 157 -15.99 -16.61 -3.19
N THR A 158 -16.98 -15.86 -2.70
CA THR A 158 -17.69 -16.09 -1.44
C THR A 158 -19.02 -16.78 -1.65
#